data_AF-A0A9X8T2M3-F1
#
_entry.id   AF-A0A9X8T2M3-F1
#
_cell.length_a   1.000
_cell.length_b   1.000
_cell.length_c   1.000
_cell.angle_alpha   90.00
_cell.angle_beta   90.00
_cell.angle_gamma   90.00
#
_symmetry.space_group_name_H-M   'P 1'
#
loop_
_entity.id
_entity.type
_entity.pdbx_description
1 polymer ?
#
loop_
_entity_poly.entity_id
_entity_poly.type
_entity_poly.pdbx_seq_one_letter_code
_entity_poly.pdbx_strand_id
1 'polypeptide(L)'
;MKENLSKKLFLLGLVIFVISYLLPVDIFQSYTSLRPTGLTSMFVCPIIGLIGLIFGVKEKDRLFIVLNIMLILLLPIAMLVGHLI
;
A
#
# COMPACT_ATOMS: atom_id res chain seq x y z
N MET A 1 2.53 -13.87 22.45
CA MET A 1 2.30 -12.87 21.38
C MET A 1 1.72 -13.62 20.19
N LYS A 2 0.40 -13.55 19.95
CA LYS A 2 -0.16 -14.09 18.71
C LYS A 2 0.49 -13.31 17.57
N GLU A 3 1.15 -14.00 16.66
CA GLU A 3 1.75 -13.35 15.51
C GLU A 3 0.63 -12.78 14.65
N ASN A 4 0.41 -11.47 14.73
CA ASN A 4 -0.62 -10.80 13.96
C ASN A 4 -0.14 -10.71 12.51
N LEU A 5 -0.62 -11.62 11.66
CA LEU A 5 -0.20 -11.69 10.27
C LEU A 5 -0.66 -10.44 9.51
N SER A 6 -1.83 -9.91 9.85
CA SER A 6 -2.33 -8.65 9.30
C SER A 6 -1.36 -7.48 9.53
N LYS A 7 -0.73 -7.43 10.71
CA LYS A 7 0.30 -6.42 11.03
C LYS A 7 1.55 -6.57 10.16
N LYS A 8 2.03 -7.80 9.97
CA LYS A 8 3.21 -8.08 9.13
C LYS A 8 2.94 -7.70 7.68
N LEU A 9 1.77 -8.04 7.15
CA LEU A 9 1.36 -7.69 5.78
C LEU A 9 1.23 -6.18 5.59
N PHE A 10 0.60 -5.48 6.55
CA PHE A 10 0.51 -4.02 6.50
C PHE A 10 1.90 -3.37 6.51
N LEU A 11 2.79 -3.78 7.41
CA LEU A 11 4.17 -3.29 7.47
C LEU A 11 4.93 -3.58 6.18
N LEU A 12 4.76 -4.77 5.59
CA LEU A 12 5.36 -5.12 4.31
C LEU A 12 4.90 -4.19 3.19
N GLY A 13 3.59 -3.95 3.08
CA GLY A 13 3.03 -3.04 2.09
C GLY A 13 3.51 -1.60 2.27
N LEU A 14 3.62 -1.14 3.52
CA LEU A 14 4.16 0.18 3.84
C LEU A 14 5.64 0.31 3.46
N VAL A 15 6.46 -0.69 3.79
CA VAL A 15 7.90 -0.70 3.46
C VAL A 15 8.09 -0.68 1.95
N ILE A 16 7.34 -1.48 1.19
CA ILE A 16 7.40 -1.48 -0.27
C ILE A 16 7.02 -0.11 -0.84
N PHE A 17 5.98 0.53 -0.30
CA PHE A 17 5.57 1.86 -0.72
C PHE A 17 6.64 2.92 -0.45
N VAL A 18 7.25 2.91 0.75
CA VAL A 18 8.34 3.83 1.11
C VAL A 18 9.54 3.61 0.19
N ILE A 19 9.98 2.36 -0.02
CA ILE A 19 11.07 2.06 -0.94
C ILE A 19 10.74 2.60 -2.33
N SER A 20 9.52 2.35 -2.82
CA SER A 20 9.07 2.84 -4.12
C SER A 20 9.04 4.37 -4.23
N TYR A 21 8.83 5.08 -3.13
CA TYR A 21 8.90 6.54 -3.06
C TYR A 21 10.35 7.06 -3.13
N LEU A 22 11.30 6.31 -2.58
CA LEU A 22 12.72 6.66 -2.67
C LEU A 22 13.34 6.31 -4.03
N LEU A 23 12.72 5.42 -4.81
CA LEU A 23 13.22 5.08 -6.13
C LEU A 23 13.16 6.28 -7.09
N PRO A 24 14.20 6.51 -7.92
CA PRO A 24 14.17 7.52 -8.94
C PRO A 24 12.98 7.34 -9.89
N VAL A 25 12.36 8.46 -10.23
CA VAL A 25 11.13 8.52 -11.02
C VAL A 25 11.32 7.92 -12.42
N ASP A 26 12.54 8.02 -12.94
CA ASP A 26 12.90 7.68 -14.31
C ASP A 26 13.28 6.20 -14.50
N ILE A 27 13.41 5.42 -13.41
CA ILE A 27 13.82 3.99 -13.49
C ILE A 27 12.92 3.20 -14.42
N PHE A 28 11.61 3.45 -14.38
CA PHE A 28 10.64 2.73 -15.18
C PHE A 28 10.31 3.41 -16.50
N GLN A 29 10.86 4.58 -16.80
CA GLN A 29 10.46 5.37 -17.98
C GLN A 29 10.69 4.61 -19.32
N SER A 30 11.69 3.73 -19.38
CA SER A 30 11.96 2.86 -20.53
C SER A 30 10.99 1.68 -20.69
N TYR A 31 10.24 1.34 -19.65
CA TYR A 31 9.33 0.19 -19.63
C TYR A 31 7.86 0.60 -19.50
N THR A 32 7.57 1.68 -18.77
CA THR A 32 6.24 2.17 -18.45
C THR A 32 6.27 3.69 -18.25
N SER A 33 5.23 4.42 -18.65
CA SER A 33 5.10 5.85 -18.34
C SER A 33 4.65 6.13 -16.89
N LEU A 34 4.49 5.09 -16.06
CA LEU A 34 4.07 5.23 -14.66
C LEU A 34 5.28 5.43 -13.75
N ARG A 35 5.14 6.36 -12.80
CA ARG A 35 6.10 6.51 -11.70
C ARG A 35 6.13 5.21 -10.87
N PRO A 36 7.29 4.80 -10.31
CA PRO A 36 7.38 3.65 -9.43
C PRO A 36 6.31 3.66 -8.33
N THR A 37 6.09 4.83 -7.71
CA THR A 37 5.05 5.07 -6.69
C THR A 37 3.63 4.85 -7.18
N GLY A 38 3.34 5.21 -8.43
CA GLY A 38 2.04 4.97 -9.07
C GLY A 38 1.81 3.47 -9.28
N LEU A 39 2.82 2.74 -9.75
CA LEU A 39 2.76 1.29 -9.92
C LEU A 39 2.54 0.56 -8.59
N THR A 40 3.31 0.90 -7.57
CA THR A 40 3.18 0.22 -6.27
C THR A 40 1.86 0.53 -5.58
N SER A 41 1.38 1.77 -5.61
CA SER A 41 0.07 2.13 -5.05
C SER A 41 -1.11 1.62 -5.87
N MET A 42 -0.98 1.40 -7.17
CA MET A 42 -2.05 0.88 -8.03
C MET A 42 -2.19 -0.64 -7.96
N PHE A 43 -1.08 -1.37 -7.81
CA PHE A 43 -1.10 -2.83 -7.85
C PHE A 43 -0.67 -3.46 -6.53
N VAL A 44 0.50 -3.11 -6.01
CA VAL A 44 1.11 -3.81 -4.88
C VAL A 44 0.39 -3.53 -3.56
N CYS A 45 0.14 -2.25 -3.25
CA CYS A 45 -0.56 -1.84 -2.02
C CYS A 45 -1.99 -2.40 -1.93
N PRO A 46 -2.82 -2.39 -3.00
CA PRO A 46 -4.15 -2.99 -2.98
C PRO A 46 -4.12 -4.50 -2.78
N ILE A 47 -3.19 -5.22 -3.44
CA ILE A 47 -3.07 -6.68 -3.29
C ILE A 47 -2.66 -7.04 -1.86
N ILE A 48 -1.62 -6.41 -1.33
CA ILE A 48 -1.15 -6.67 0.04
C ILE A 48 -2.20 -6.23 1.06
N GLY A 49 -2.84 -5.08 0.85
CA GLY A 49 -3.90 -4.56 1.70
C GLY A 49 -5.12 -5.46 1.74
N LEU A 50 -5.54 -6.05 0.61
CA LEU A 50 -6.63 -7.03 0.56
C LEU A 50 -6.30 -8.28 1.37
N ILE A 51 -5.09 -8.84 1.21
CA ILE A 51 -4.66 -10.01 1.98
C ILE A 51 -4.58 -9.65 3.47
N GLY A 52 -4.00 -8.51 3.80
CA GLY A 52 -3.90 -8.00 5.18
C GLY A 52 -5.27 -7.74 5.81
N LEU A 53 -6.25 -7.29 5.03
CA LEU A 53 -7.63 -7.09 5.46
C LEU A 53 -8.31 -8.41 5.80
N ILE A 54 -8.18 -9.44 4.95
CA ILE A 54 -8.74 -10.77 5.21
C ILE A 54 -8.22 -11.33 6.55
N PHE A 55 -6.90 -11.22 6.78
CA PHE A 55 -6.32 -11.63 8.05
C PHE A 55 -6.75 -10.73 9.21
N GLY A 56 -6.86 -9.42 9.02
CA GLY A 56 -7.31 -8.48 10.05
C GLY A 56 -8.73 -8.77 10.53
N VAL A 57 -9.64 -9.11 9.60
CA VAL A 57 -11.00 -9.56 9.93
C VAL A 57 -10.98 -10.87 10.72
N LYS A 58 -10.15 -11.83 10.31
CA LYS A 58 -9.99 -13.12 11.02
C LYS A 58 -9.42 -12.95 12.43
N GLU A 59 -8.49 -12.01 12.59
CA GLU A 59 -7.83 -11.69 13.87
C GLU A 59 -8.69 -10.77 14.77
N LYS A 60 -9.82 -10.24 14.25
CA LYS A 60 -10.70 -9.25 14.90
C LYS A 60 -9.95 -7.97 15.32
N ASP A 61 -8.85 -7.65 14.65
CA ASP A 61 -8.05 -6.47 14.93
C ASP A 61 -8.58 -5.27 14.13
N ARG A 62 -9.41 -4.45 14.80
CA ARG A 62 -10.04 -3.27 14.16
C ARG A 62 -9.02 -2.26 13.64
N LEU A 63 -7.87 -2.10 14.30
CA LEU A 63 -6.85 -1.14 13.89
C LEU A 63 -6.23 -1.58 12.56
N PHE A 64 -5.83 -2.86 12.44
CA PHE A 64 -5.25 -3.36 11.20
C PHE A 64 -6.26 -3.51 10.07
N ILE A 65 -7.54 -3.73 10.36
CA ILE A 65 -8.61 -3.64 9.35
C ILE A 65 -8.63 -2.23 8.73
N VAL A 66 -8.69 -1.18 9.55
CA VAL A 66 -8.72 0.21 9.08
C VAL A 66 -7.43 0.57 8.33
N LEU A 67 -6.27 0.19 8.87
CA LEU A 67 -4.97 0.45 8.24
C LEU A 67 -4.84 -0.24 6.87
N ASN A 68 -5.27 -1.50 6.74
CA ASN A 68 -5.24 -2.19 5.44
C ASN A 68 -6.23 -1.59 4.43
N ILE A 69 -7.39 -1.12 4.88
CA ILE A 69 -8.32 -0.35 4.02
C ILE A 69 -7.67 0.95 3.53
N MET A 70 -7.01 1.67 4.43
CA MET A 70 -6.28 2.90 4.07
C MET A 70 -5.13 2.61 3.08
N LEU A 71 -4.47 1.45 3.22
CA LEU A 71 -3.45 0.99 2.28
C LEU A 71 -4.02 0.71 0.87
N ILE A 72 -5.24 0.16 0.79
CA ILE A 72 -5.94 -0.05 -0.49
C ILE A 72 -6.32 1.30 -1.12
N LEU A 73 -6.77 2.26 -0.31
CA LEU A 73 -7.19 3.59 -0.75
C LEU A 73 -6.01 4.56 -0.97
N LEU A 74 -4.77 4.09 -0.87
CA LEU A 74 -3.59 4.96 -0.94
C LEU A 74 -3.50 5.73 -2.26
N LEU A 75 -3.77 5.05 -3.39
CA LEU A 75 -3.77 5.68 -4.72
C LEU A 75 -4.84 6.78 -4.85
N PRO A 76 -6.14 6.53 -4.60
CA PRO A 76 -7.15 7.58 -4.71
C PRO A 76 -6.92 8.74 -3.73
N ILE A 77 -6.40 8.47 -2.52
CA ILE A 77 -6.03 9.52 -1.57
C ILE A 77 -4.88 10.37 -2.13
N ALA A 78 -3.83 9.75 -2.68
CA ALA A 78 -2.70 10.46 -3.26
C ALA A 78 -3.12 11.32 -4.46
N MET A 79 -4.01 10.82 -5.32
CA MET A 79 -4.57 11.59 -6.43
C MET A 79 -5.41 12.78 -5.95
N LEU A 80 -6.24 12.58 -4.92
CA LEU A 80 -7.05 13.65 -4.33
C LEU A 80 -6.17 14.76 -3.76
N VAL A 81 -5.13 14.40 -2.99
CA VAL A 81 -4.18 15.36 -2.42
C VAL A 81 -3.41 16.09 -3.53
N GLY A 82 -2.97 15.38 -4.57
CA GLY A 82 -2.27 15.99 -5.71
C GLY A 82 -3.13 16.92 -6.56
N HIS A 83 -4.47 16.79 -6.52
CA HIS A 83 -5.38 17.70 -7.20
C HIS A 83 -5.71 18.95 -6.37
N LEU A 84 -5.64 18.85 -5.04
CA LEU A 84 -5.97 19.96 -4.12
C LEU A 84 -4.79 20.94 -3.91
N ILE A 85 -3.57 20.54 -4.26
CA ILE A 85 -2.33 21.34 -4.17
C ILE A 85 -2.05 21.94 -5.56
#